data_AF-A0A2V7TTS0-F1
#
_entry.id   AF-A0A2V7TTS0-F1
#
_cell.length_a   1.000
_cell.length_b   1.000
_cell.length_c   1.000
_cell.angle_alpha   90.00
_cell.angle_beta   90.00
_cell.angle_gamma   90.00
#
_symmetry.space_group_name_H-M   'P 1'
#
loop_
_entity.id
_entity.type
_entity.pdbx_description
1 polymer ?
#
loop_
_entity_poly.entity_id
_entity_poly.type
_entity_poly.pdbx_seq_one_letter_code
_entity_poly.pdbx_strand_id
1 'polypeptide(L)' 'MTNWPSTRAQRVLAALTRLGWSLKRQSGSHRVLSRAGSPDFVFAFHDGEEVGPRMLARIAKHTGLKPEDL' A
#
# COMPACT_ATOMS: atom_id res chain seq x y z
N MET A 1 -8.52 -6.50 17.42
CA MET A 1 -7.49 -6.93 16.45
C MET A 1 -8.07 -6.75 15.06
N THR A 2 -7.54 -5.85 14.24
CA THR A 2 -8.00 -5.73 12.85
C THR A 2 -7.48 -6.95 12.08
N ASN A 3 -8.38 -7.83 11.67
CA ASN A 3 -8.04 -9.04 10.94
C ASN A 3 -7.77 -8.67 9.47
N TRP A 4 -6.49 -8.44 9.14
CA TRP A 4 -6.10 -8.17 7.77
C TRP A 4 -6.18 -9.45 6.93
N PRO A 5 -6.91 -9.47 5.80
CA PRO A 5 -6.88 -10.60 4.87
C PRO A 5 -5.57 -10.61 4.08
N SER A 6 -5.10 -11.78 3.66
CA SER A 6 -4.01 -11.83 2.67
C SER A 6 -4.51 -11.28 1.33
N THR A 7 -3.82 -10.29 0.76
CA THR A 7 -4.35 -9.52 -0.38
C THR A 7 -3.28 -9.32 -1.45
N ARG A 8 -3.65 -9.45 -2.73
CA ARG A 8 -2.72 -9.17 -3.83
C ARG A 8 -2.20 -7.74 -3.79
N ALA A 9 -0.91 -7.56 -4.01
CA ALA A 9 -0.23 -6.27 -3.99
C ALA A 9 -0.86 -5.24 -4.93
N GLN A 10 -1.33 -5.67 -6.11
CA GLN A 10 -2.05 -4.80 -7.04
C GLN A 10 -3.32 -4.18 -6.43
N ARG A 11 -4.08 -4.94 -5.63
CA ARG A 11 -5.27 -4.41 -4.92
C ARG A 11 -4.88 -3.40 -3.85
N VAL A 12 -3.81 -3.70 -3.10
CA VAL A 12 -3.27 -2.77 -2.08
C VAL A 12 -2.86 -1.46 -2.73
N LEU A 13 -2.11 -1.50 -3.83
CA LEU A 13 -1.72 -0.28 -4.55
C LEU A 13 -2.95 0.50 -5.04
N ALA A 14 -3.94 -0.18 -5.62
CA ALA A 14 -5.17 0.47 -6.07
C ALA A 14 -5.92 1.16 -4.92
N ALA A 15 -5.98 0.53 -3.74
CA ALA A 15 -6.57 1.11 -2.54
C ALA A 15 -5.79 2.35 -2.07
N LEU A 16 -4.45 2.29 -2.04
CA LEU A 16 -3.61 3.45 -1.71
C LEU A 16 -3.86 4.62 -2.67
N THR A 17 -3.97 4.35 -3.97
CA THR A 17 -4.29 5.39 -4.97
C THR A 17 -5.65 6.03 -4.72
N ARG A 18 -6.67 5.26 -4.35
CA ARG A 18 -8.00 5.77 -3.98
C ARG A 18 -7.98 6.64 -2.71
N LEU A 19 -7.08 6.35 -1.78
CA LEU A 19 -6.84 7.16 -0.57
C LEU A 19 -6.07 8.47 -0.85
N GLY A 20 -5.74 8.73 -2.12
CA GLY A 20 -5.04 9.95 -2.56
C GLY A 20 -3.52 9.82 -2.54
N TRP A 21 -2.98 8.61 -2.43
CA TRP A 21 -1.56 8.38 -2.70
C TRP A 21 -1.32 8.42 -4.22
N SER A 22 -0.22 9.04 -4.63
CA SER A 22 0.14 9.16 -6.04
C SER A 22 1.54 8.62 -6.27
N LEU A 23 1.78 8.02 -7.43
CA LEU A 23 3.11 7.53 -7.80
C LEU A 23 4.03 8.73 -8.04
N LYS A 24 5.07 8.87 -7.21
CA LYS A 24 6.10 9.91 -7.36
C LYS A 24 7.25 9.44 -8.25
N ARG A 25 7.70 8.19 -8.07
CA ARG A 25 8.73 7.55 -8.91
C ARG A 25 8.58 6.03 -8.88
N GLN A 26 9.04 5.35 -9.92
CA GLN A 26 9.11 3.90 -9.97
C GLN A 26 10.45 3.43 -10.56
N SER A 27 11.02 2.37 -9.98
CA SER A 27 12.16 1.63 -10.53
C SER A 27 11.93 0.14 -10.30
N GLY A 28 11.70 -0.61 -11.38
CA GLY A 28 11.27 -2.01 -11.27
C GLY A 28 9.97 -2.15 -10.47
N SER A 29 9.96 -3.04 -9.47
CA SER A 29 8.85 -3.24 -8.52
C SER A 29 8.81 -2.21 -7.38
N HIS A 30 9.86 -1.39 -7.22
CA HIS A 30 9.87 -0.32 -6.22
C HIS A 30 9.09 0.89 -6.72
N ARG A 31 7.94 1.14 -6.12
CA ARG A 31 7.12 2.34 -6.33
C ARG A 31 7.23 3.24 -5.12
N VAL A 32 7.58 4.50 -5.31
CA VAL A 32 7.51 5.51 -4.24
C VAL A 32 6.24 6.31 -4.42
N LEU A 33 5.42 6.31 -3.39
CA LEU A 33 4.14 6.99 -3.33
C LEU A 33 4.26 8.26 -2.50
N SER A 34 3.53 9.30 -2.88
CA SER A 34 3.47 10.55 -2.15
C SER A 34 2.02 11.00 -1.96
N ARG A 35 1.75 11.65 -0.83
CA ARG A 35 0.46 12.26 -0.49
C ARG A 35 0.73 13.58 0.22
N ALA A 36 -0.02 14.62 -0.13
CA ALA A 36 0.14 15.94 0.48
C ALA A 36 0.05 15.86 2.01
N GLY A 37 1.03 16.45 2.71
CA GLY A 37 1.11 16.43 4.17
C GLY A 37 1.56 15.10 4.79
N SER A 38 2.02 14.13 3.99
CA SER A 38 2.56 12.85 4.48
C SER A 38 3.97 12.59 3.90
N PRO A 39 4.87 11.90 4.62
CA PRO A 39 6.14 11.45 4.06
C PRO A 39 5.95 10.50 2.87
N ASP A 40 6.94 10.47 1.98
CA ASP A 40 6.98 9.50 0.89
C ASP A 40 6.96 8.06 1.44
N PHE A 41 6.19 7.18 0.80
CA PHE A 41 6.05 5.79 1.18
C PHE A 41 6.58 4.87 0.06
N VAL A 42 7.47 3.94 0.40
CA VAL A 42 8.01 2.97 -0.57
C VAL A 42 7.14 1.71 -0.56
N PHE A 43 6.49 1.44 -1.69
CA PHE A 43 5.74 0.23 -1.97
C PHE A 43 6.57 -0.68 -2.88
N ALA A 44 7.12 -1.75 -2.32
CA ALA A 44 8.13 -2.62 -2.92
C ALA A 44 7.60 -4.01 -3.23
N PHE A 45 6.50 -4.10 -3.97
CA PHE A 45 5.86 -5.38 -4.30
C PHE A 45 5.61 -5.50 -5.79
N HIS A 46 5.79 -6.70 -6.31
CA HIS A 46 5.33 -7.05 -7.64
C HIS A 46 3.79 -7.21 -7.64
N ASP A 47 3.13 -6.87 -8.74
CA ASP A 47 1.66 -6.85 -8.81
C ASP A 47 1.00 -8.20 -8.50
N GLY A 48 1.68 -9.30 -8.81
CA GLY A 48 1.23 -10.68 -8.56
C GLY A 48 1.51 -11.22 -7.16
N GLU A 49 2.29 -10.51 -6.33
CA GLU A 49 2.60 -10.95 -4.97
C GLU A 49 1.41 -10.81 -4.03
N GLU A 50 1.38 -11.66 -3.02
CA GLU A 50 0.40 -11.58 -1.94
C GLU A 50 1.02 -10.90 -0.72
N VAL A 51 0.35 -9.85 -0.24
CA VAL A 51 0.75 -9.09 0.93
C VAL A 51 0.02 -9.65 2.13
N GLY A 52 0.78 -10.30 3.02
CA GLY A 52 0.22 -10.93 4.20
C GLY A 52 -0.25 -9.95 5.30
N PRO A 53 -1.03 -10.43 6.27
CA PRO A 53 -1.69 -9.61 7.29
C PRO A 53 -0.76 -8.69 8.09
N ARG A 54 0.42 -9.20 8.47
CA ARG A 54 1.42 -8.43 9.24
C ARG A 54 1.99 -7.26 8.43
N MET A 55 2.16 -7.46 7.12
CA MET A 55 2.69 -6.42 6.25
C MET A 55 1.61 -5.37 5.94
N LEU A 56 0.38 -5.80 5.70
CA LEU A 56 -0.76 -4.87 5.56
C LEU A 56 -0.93 -3.98 6.79
N ALA A 57 -0.83 -4.56 7.99
CA ALA A 57 -0.87 -3.79 9.23
C ALA A 57 0.26 -2.74 9.33
N ARG A 58 1.43 -2.98 8.73
CA ARG A 58 2.52 -1.99 8.65
C ARG A 58 2.22 -0.92 7.63
N ILE A 59 1.76 -1.29 6.43
CA ILE A 59 1.37 -0.34 5.39
C ILE A 59 0.31 0.62 5.95
N ALA A 60 -0.74 0.08 6.57
CA ALA A 60 -1.81 0.84 7.21
C ALA A 60 -1.34 1.91 8.19
N LYS A 61 -0.35 1.61 9.02
CA LYS A 61 0.21 2.57 9.98
C LYS A 61 0.85 3.80 9.32
N HIS A 62 1.37 3.64 8.10
CA HIS A 62 2.02 4.74 7.38
C HIS A 62 1.10 5.42 6.38
N THR A 63 0.16 4.69 5.79
CA THR A 63 -0.63 5.19 4.66
C THR A 63 -2.05 5.59 5.02
N GLY A 64 -2.53 5.17 6.19
CA GLY A 64 -3.92 5.30 6.61
C GLY A 64 -4.85 4.25 5.96
N LEU A 65 -4.30 3.24 5.26
CA LEU A 65 -5.06 2.12 4.72
C LEU A 65 -5.81 1.39 5.84
N LYS A 66 -7.05 0.98 5.56
CA LYS A 66 -7.87 0.16 6.44
C LYS A 66 -8.31 -1.13 5.74
N PRO A 67 -8.71 -2.17 6.50
CA PRO A 67 -9.20 -3.41 5.90
C PRO A 67 -10.44 -3.21 5.01
N GLU A 68 -11.25 -2.20 5.28
CA GLU A 68 -12.44 -1.83 4.49
C GLU A 68 -12.12 -1.25 3.10
N ASP A 69 -10.85 -0.88 2.85
CA ASP A 69 -10.41 -0.36 1.55
C ASP A 69 -9.99 -1.46 0.54
N LEU A 70 -9.87 -2.72 0.98
CA LEU A 70 -9.28 -3.84 0.23
C LEU A 70 -10.29 -4.78 -0.45
#